data_AF-A0A1M4SYT4-F1
#
_entry.id   AF-A0A1M4SYT4-F1
#
_cell.length_a   1.000
_cell.length_b   1.000
_cell.length_c   1.000
_cell.angle_alpha   90.00
_cell.angle_beta   90.00
_cell.angle_gamma   90.00
#
_symmetry.space_group_name_H-M   'P 1'
#
loop_
_entity.id
_entity.type
_entity.pdbx_description
1 polymer ?
#
loop_
_entity_poly.entity_id
_entity_poly.type
_entity_poly.pdbx_seq_one_letter_code
_entity_poly.pdbx_strand_id
1 'polypeptide(L)'
;MEDSSAQSAEFESPKKRTDAHRRGYEFQPFVGNLFRAQHFKVEEKAGISTPRQVDLLATRGEEVYLIETKWQQDPADIDDVDALFTRLEPVPPGVVGLLVSFSGFTQSVIDKVKEKSSRPVLLVSEVEIEQALGWSGDFISLLRRKRSALLTHRRVLIDEVPEPRSNEVPEGFICGPSGPVEVLRAHLVLVGDRVLPKGDPQLTHPTLDLTLRSTHESKRSEILGLVLGFSWGKQKGRCARAGPDLLFL
;
A
#
# COMPACT_ATOMS: atom_id res chain seq x y z
N MET A 1 10.34 -6.08 11.57
CA MET A 1 9.82 -6.43 10.23
C MET A 1 8.97 -7.71 10.26
N GLU A 2 8.81 -8.38 11.40
CA GLU A 2 8.01 -9.63 11.52
C GLU A 2 6.48 -9.42 11.45
N ASP A 3 5.99 -8.20 11.68
CA ASP A 3 4.55 -7.90 11.87
C ASP A 3 3.72 -7.92 10.57
N SER A 4 4.27 -7.38 9.46
CA SER A 4 3.51 -7.24 8.19
C SER A 4 3.06 -8.59 7.62
N SER A 5 3.86 -9.65 7.78
CA SER A 5 3.51 -11.00 7.30
C SER A 5 2.33 -11.62 8.07
N ALA A 6 2.25 -11.37 9.38
CA ALA A 6 1.16 -11.84 10.22
C ALA A 6 -0.14 -11.09 9.92
N GLN A 7 -0.06 -9.77 9.75
CA GLN A 7 -1.20 -8.93 9.36
C GLN A 7 -1.74 -9.28 7.97
N SER A 8 -0.85 -9.59 7.02
CA SER A 8 -1.24 -10.06 5.68
C SER A 8 -2.00 -11.38 5.76
N ALA A 9 -1.52 -12.34 6.56
CA ALA A 9 -2.21 -13.61 6.76
C ALA A 9 -3.56 -13.44 7.47
N GLU A 10 -3.66 -12.52 8.42
CA GLU A 10 -4.91 -12.16 9.09
C GLU A 10 -5.92 -11.58 8.09
N PHE A 11 -5.49 -10.68 7.20
CA PHE A 11 -6.35 -10.07 6.18
C PHE A 11 -6.88 -11.08 5.14
N GLU A 12 -6.11 -12.12 4.84
CA GLU A 12 -6.53 -13.19 3.92
C GLU A 12 -7.54 -14.17 4.53
N SER A 13 -7.70 -14.18 5.86
CA SER A 13 -8.59 -15.12 6.56
C SER A 13 -10.08 -14.86 6.29
N PRO A 14 -10.60 -13.62 6.41
CA PRO A 14 -12.00 -13.31 6.09
C PRO A 14 -12.36 -13.56 4.62
N LYS A 15 -11.44 -13.34 3.68
CA LYS A 15 -11.69 -13.54 2.23
C LYS A 15 -12.09 -14.99 1.89
N LYS A 16 -11.66 -15.95 2.69
CA LYS A 16 -11.94 -17.38 2.50
C LYS A 16 -13.29 -17.82 3.08
N ARG A 17 -14.03 -16.93 3.75
CA ARG A 17 -15.32 -17.25 4.38
C ARG A 17 -16.46 -17.09 3.38
N THR A 18 -17.35 -18.07 3.35
CA THR A 18 -18.60 -18.00 2.58
C THR A 18 -19.66 -17.13 3.26
N ASP A 19 -19.69 -17.13 4.59
CA ASP A 19 -20.64 -16.37 5.42
C ASP A 19 -20.30 -14.86 5.45
N ALA A 20 -21.21 -14.04 4.91
CA ALA A 20 -21.05 -12.59 4.84
C ALA A 20 -21.03 -11.90 6.20
N HIS A 21 -21.85 -12.35 7.15
CA HIS A 21 -21.87 -11.76 8.50
C HIS A 21 -20.56 -12.01 9.22
N ARG A 22 -20.03 -13.23 9.06
CA ARG A 22 -18.75 -13.59 9.66
C ARG A 22 -17.57 -12.80 9.07
N ARG A 23 -17.60 -12.50 7.77
CA ARG A 23 -16.57 -11.63 7.15
C ARG A 23 -16.56 -10.24 7.76
N GLY A 24 -17.72 -9.60 7.86
CA GLY A 24 -17.83 -8.29 8.50
C GLY A 24 -17.35 -8.31 9.95
N TYR A 25 -17.76 -9.34 10.71
CA TYR A 25 -17.33 -9.52 12.09
C TYR A 25 -15.82 -9.72 12.24
N GLU A 26 -15.17 -10.44 11.33
CA GLU A 26 -13.71 -10.66 11.34
C GLU A 26 -12.93 -9.45 10.77
N PHE A 27 -13.56 -8.60 9.94
CA PHE A 27 -12.91 -7.44 9.34
C PHE A 27 -12.69 -6.29 10.31
N GLN A 28 -13.69 -5.99 11.14
CA GLN A 28 -13.59 -4.94 12.16
C GLN A 28 -12.36 -5.12 13.10
N PRO A 29 -12.14 -6.27 13.75
CA PRO A 29 -10.98 -6.47 14.62
C PRO A 29 -9.65 -6.42 13.86
N PHE A 30 -9.61 -6.88 12.60
CA PHE A 30 -8.43 -6.75 11.74
C PHE A 30 -8.05 -5.28 11.54
N VAL A 31 -9.01 -4.42 11.17
CA VAL A 31 -8.76 -2.97 11.02
C VAL A 31 -8.27 -2.38 12.35
N GLY A 32 -8.86 -2.80 13.49
CA GLY A 32 -8.38 -2.43 14.81
C GLY A 32 -6.93 -2.84 15.06
N ASN A 33 -6.52 -4.02 14.62
CA ASN A 33 -5.15 -4.53 14.78
C ASN A 33 -4.13 -3.74 13.94
N LEU A 34 -4.51 -3.22 12.76
CA LEU A 34 -3.66 -2.29 12.00
C LEU A 34 -3.30 -1.05 12.82
N PHE A 35 -4.27 -0.49 13.54
CA PHE A 35 -4.05 0.66 14.41
C PHE A 35 -3.23 0.30 15.66
N ARG A 36 -3.52 -0.85 16.29
CA ARG A 36 -2.79 -1.33 17.48
C ARG A 36 -1.31 -1.58 17.18
N ALA A 37 -1.00 -2.17 16.03
CA ALA A 37 0.37 -2.38 15.56
C ALA A 37 1.14 -1.05 15.40
N GLN A 38 0.41 0.04 15.13
CA GLN A 38 0.93 1.39 15.03
C GLN A 38 0.79 2.15 16.36
N HIS A 39 0.65 1.45 17.49
CA HIS A 39 0.59 2.00 18.85
C HIS A 39 -0.60 2.93 19.13
N PHE A 40 -1.71 2.79 18.40
CA PHE A 40 -2.97 3.43 18.80
C PHE A 40 -3.66 2.63 19.89
N LYS A 41 -4.29 3.33 20.83
CA LYS A 41 -5.33 2.75 21.69
C LYS A 41 -6.62 2.63 20.87
N VAL A 42 -7.17 1.43 20.78
CA VAL A 42 -8.40 1.14 20.02
C VAL A 42 -9.52 0.72 20.95
N GLU A 43 -10.64 1.43 20.87
CA GLU A 43 -11.89 1.11 21.56
C GLU A 43 -12.93 0.59 20.56
N GLU A 44 -13.48 -0.59 20.81
CA GLU A 44 -14.50 -1.22 19.97
C GLU A 44 -15.90 -0.78 20.42
N LYS A 45 -16.82 -0.59 19.47
CA LYS A 45 -18.21 -0.17 19.75
C LYS A 45 -18.30 1.10 20.60
N ALA A 46 -17.45 2.08 20.32
CA ALA A 46 -17.34 3.28 21.12
C ALA A 46 -18.64 4.11 21.07
N GLY A 47 -19.11 4.56 22.24
CA GLY A 47 -20.36 5.32 22.40
C GLY A 47 -20.21 6.83 22.29
N ILE A 48 -19.15 7.32 21.64
CA ILE A 48 -18.76 8.74 21.66
C ILE A 48 -19.68 9.63 20.82
N SER A 49 -20.42 9.04 19.87
CA SER A 49 -21.48 9.70 19.11
C SER A 49 -22.85 9.12 19.47
N THR A 50 -23.64 9.79 20.31
CA THR A 50 -25.05 9.41 20.52
C THR A 50 -25.89 9.85 19.31
N PRO A 51 -26.84 9.04 18.78
CA PRO A 51 -27.37 7.78 19.32
C PRO A 51 -26.79 6.49 18.70
N ARG A 52 -25.82 6.56 17.77
CA ARG A 52 -25.30 5.38 17.04
C ARG A 52 -23.83 5.12 17.34
N GLN A 53 -23.55 3.92 17.88
CA GLN A 53 -22.19 3.42 18.08
C GLN A 53 -21.40 3.43 16.76
N VAL A 54 -20.10 3.63 16.90
CA VAL A 54 -19.12 3.45 15.83
C VAL A 54 -18.40 2.14 16.00
N ASP A 55 -17.93 1.55 14.91
CA ASP A 55 -17.25 0.26 14.97
C ASP A 55 -15.98 0.37 15.83
N LEU A 56 -15.13 1.36 15.55
CA LEU A 56 -13.88 1.58 16.28
C LEU A 56 -13.61 3.08 16.51
N LEU A 57 -12.95 3.36 17.63
CA LEU A 57 -12.24 4.62 17.87
C LEU A 57 -10.77 4.32 18.09
N ALA A 58 -9.89 4.92 17.28
CA ALA A 58 -8.45 4.81 17.45
C ALA A 58 -7.86 6.16 17.90
N THR A 59 -7.04 6.14 18.95
CA THR A 59 -6.41 7.34 19.54
C THR A 59 -4.92 7.17 19.74
N ARG A 60 -4.12 8.16 19.32
CA ARG A 60 -2.68 8.26 19.59
C ARG A 60 -2.24 9.73 19.63
N GLY A 61 -2.05 10.27 20.83
CA GLY A 61 -1.78 11.69 21.01
C GLY A 61 -2.94 12.54 20.48
N GLU A 62 -2.67 13.42 19.53
CA GLU A 62 -3.69 14.26 18.87
C GLU A 62 -4.35 13.57 17.66
N GLU A 63 -3.86 12.40 17.24
CA GLU A 63 -4.46 11.63 16.15
C GLU A 63 -5.65 10.83 16.68
N VAL A 64 -6.86 11.22 16.29
CA VAL A 64 -8.10 10.55 16.67
C VAL A 64 -8.88 10.20 15.40
N TYR A 65 -9.15 8.90 15.23
CA TYR A 65 -9.93 8.37 14.12
C TYR A 65 -11.22 7.74 14.64
N LEU A 66 -12.35 8.17 14.08
CA LEU A 66 -13.65 7.54 14.23
C LEU A 66 -13.88 6.66 12.99
N ILE A 67 -13.95 5.35 13.18
CA ILE A 67 -13.79 4.37 12.10
C ILE A 67 -15.07 3.56 11.93
N GLU A 68 -15.53 3.45 10.69
CA GLU A 68 -16.60 2.56 10.25
C GLU A 68 -16.03 1.57 9.24
N THR A 69 -16.40 0.30 9.38
CA THR A 69 -15.91 -0.79 8.53
C THR A 69 -17.05 -1.44 7.77
N LYS A 70 -16.83 -1.71 6.48
CA LYS A 70 -17.82 -2.30 5.59
C LYS A 70 -17.22 -3.48 4.84
N TRP A 71 -17.78 -4.65 5.09
CA TRP A 71 -17.53 -5.85 4.29
C TRP A 71 -18.86 -6.33 3.69
N GLN A 72 -19.22 -5.73 2.57
CA GLN A 72 -20.43 -6.07 1.81
C GLN A 72 -20.05 -6.46 0.38
N GLN A 73 -21.02 -6.89 -0.44
CA GLN A 73 -20.74 -7.13 -1.86
C GLN A 73 -20.71 -5.83 -2.63
N ASP A 74 -21.67 -4.94 -2.36
CA ASP A 74 -21.77 -3.66 -3.03
C ASP A 74 -20.78 -2.64 -2.45
N PRO A 75 -20.29 -1.70 -3.28
CA PRO A 75 -19.51 -0.56 -2.80
C PRO A 75 -20.28 0.26 -1.76
N ALA A 76 -19.55 0.84 -0.81
CA ALA A 76 -20.16 1.75 0.17
C ALA A 76 -20.76 2.97 -0.53
N ASP A 77 -21.94 3.38 -0.07
CA ASP A 77 -22.79 4.36 -0.75
C ASP A 77 -22.97 5.67 0.04
N ILE A 78 -23.85 6.54 -0.47
CA ILE A 78 -24.06 7.87 0.11
C ILE A 78 -24.62 7.79 1.54
N ASP A 79 -25.43 6.78 1.85
CA ASP A 79 -26.04 6.63 3.18
C ASP A 79 -24.97 6.23 4.20
N ASP A 80 -24.00 5.40 3.79
CA ASP A 80 -22.86 5.03 4.62
C ASP A 80 -22.01 6.24 5.02
N VAL A 81 -21.67 7.10 4.05
CA VAL A 81 -20.82 8.27 4.33
C VAL A 81 -21.59 9.36 5.08
N ASP A 82 -22.88 9.57 4.79
CA ASP A 82 -23.70 10.54 5.54
C ASP A 82 -23.91 10.07 6.98
N ALA A 83 -24.09 8.77 7.23
CA ALA A 83 -24.12 8.23 8.59
C ALA A 83 -22.81 8.50 9.35
N LEU A 84 -21.66 8.39 8.70
CA LEU A 84 -20.37 8.73 9.30
C LEU A 84 -20.24 10.23 9.58
N PHE A 85 -20.66 11.09 8.64
CA PHE A 85 -20.68 12.55 8.87
C PHE A 85 -21.57 12.94 10.04
N THR A 86 -22.78 12.41 10.14
CA THR A 86 -23.69 12.65 11.26
C THR A 86 -23.05 12.26 12.60
N ARG A 87 -22.26 11.18 12.64
CA ARG A 87 -21.54 10.77 13.86
C ARG A 87 -20.36 11.68 14.19
N LEU A 88 -19.74 12.32 13.20
CA LEU A 88 -18.67 13.30 13.41
C LEU A 88 -19.17 14.67 13.87
N GLU A 89 -20.41 15.04 13.57
CA GLU A 89 -20.99 16.35 13.94
C GLU A 89 -20.82 16.71 15.43
N PRO A 90 -21.19 15.84 16.40
CA PRO A 90 -21.05 16.15 17.83
C PRO A 90 -19.63 16.01 18.37
N VAL A 91 -18.69 15.49 17.56
CA VAL A 91 -17.33 15.15 17.99
C VAL A 91 -16.38 16.33 17.71
N PRO A 92 -15.29 16.54 18.51
CA PRO A 92 -14.38 17.66 18.30
C PRO A 92 -13.84 17.77 16.85
N PRO A 93 -13.63 18.99 16.32
CA PRO A 93 -13.20 19.20 14.93
C PRO A 93 -11.89 18.50 14.52
N GLY A 94 -11.03 18.18 15.49
CA GLY A 94 -9.76 17.47 15.25
C GLY A 94 -9.92 15.98 14.94
N VAL A 95 -11.09 15.39 15.19
CA VAL A 95 -11.37 13.97 14.92
C VAL A 95 -11.62 13.76 13.42
N VAL A 96 -10.93 12.77 12.87
CA VAL A 96 -11.00 12.38 11.47
C VAL A 96 -11.91 11.17 11.31
N GLY A 97 -12.86 11.22 10.38
CA GLY A 97 -13.61 10.02 10.00
C GLY A 97 -12.78 9.10 9.13
N LEU A 98 -12.96 7.80 9.28
CA LEU A 98 -12.37 6.79 8.42
C LEU A 98 -13.45 5.79 8.01
N LEU A 99 -13.79 5.74 6.73
CA LEU A 99 -14.66 4.72 6.16
C LEU A 99 -13.78 3.70 5.44
N VAL A 100 -13.75 2.48 5.95
CA VAL A 100 -12.99 1.37 5.36
C VAL A 100 -13.98 0.44 4.67
N SER A 101 -13.83 0.23 3.36
CA SER A 101 -14.73 -0.60 2.58
C SER A 101 -13.96 -1.65 1.78
N PHE A 102 -14.36 -2.91 1.91
CA PHE A 102 -13.79 -4.01 1.14
C PHE A 102 -14.10 -3.85 -0.37
N SER A 103 -15.35 -3.58 -0.71
CA SER A 103 -15.81 -3.43 -2.10
C SER A 103 -15.63 -2.03 -2.69
N GLY A 104 -14.86 -1.16 -2.02
CA GLY A 104 -14.65 0.22 -2.47
C GLY A 104 -15.86 1.14 -2.26
N PHE A 105 -15.97 2.17 -3.10
CA PHE A 105 -16.89 3.30 -2.90
C PHE A 105 -17.58 3.70 -4.20
N THR A 106 -18.82 4.17 -4.11
CA THR A 106 -19.48 4.82 -5.25
C THR A 106 -18.90 6.21 -5.53
N GLN A 107 -19.10 6.72 -6.75
CA GLN A 107 -18.68 8.08 -7.10
C GLN A 107 -19.36 9.15 -6.23
N SER A 108 -20.62 8.93 -5.83
CA SER A 108 -21.36 9.86 -4.97
C SER A 108 -20.71 10.00 -3.59
N VAL A 109 -20.11 8.94 -3.03
CA VAL A 109 -19.34 9.01 -1.79
C VAL A 109 -18.10 9.89 -1.97
N ILE A 110 -17.35 9.68 -3.06
CA ILE A 110 -16.13 10.44 -3.36
C ILE A 110 -16.47 11.94 -3.50
N ASP A 111 -17.53 12.26 -4.24
CA ASP A 111 -17.99 13.64 -4.44
C ASP A 111 -18.42 14.28 -3.12
N LYS A 112 -19.12 13.53 -2.27
CA LYS A 112 -19.57 13.99 -0.95
C LYS A 112 -18.41 14.31 -0.01
N VAL A 113 -17.40 13.43 0.05
CA VAL A 113 -16.20 13.65 0.86
C VAL A 113 -15.44 14.88 0.38
N LYS A 114 -15.33 15.08 -0.93
CA LYS A 114 -14.71 16.26 -1.53
C LYS A 114 -15.46 17.55 -1.14
N GLU A 115 -16.78 17.54 -1.23
CA GLU A 115 -17.65 18.66 -0.85
C GLU A 115 -17.47 19.03 0.63
N LYS A 116 -17.51 18.03 1.53
CA LYS A 116 -17.42 18.21 2.98
C LYS A 116 -15.97 18.19 3.53
N SER A 117 -14.98 18.57 2.72
CA SER A 117 -13.55 18.51 3.07
C SER A 117 -13.14 19.26 4.34
N SER A 118 -13.92 20.23 4.83
CA SER A 118 -13.68 20.92 6.11
C SER A 118 -13.84 20.01 7.34
N ARG A 119 -14.58 18.91 7.21
CA ARG A 119 -14.69 17.84 8.21
C ARG A 119 -14.12 16.57 7.58
N PRO A 120 -12.82 16.25 7.78
CA PRO A 120 -12.17 15.23 6.99
C PRO A 120 -12.73 13.83 7.27
N VAL A 121 -13.20 13.19 6.20
CA VAL A 121 -13.48 11.74 6.14
C VAL A 121 -12.52 11.15 5.13
N LEU A 122 -11.74 10.16 5.56
CA LEU A 122 -10.85 9.40 4.70
C LEU A 122 -11.56 8.12 4.28
N LEU A 123 -11.41 7.77 3.01
CA LEU A 123 -11.92 6.53 2.45
C LEU A 123 -10.74 5.57 2.32
N VAL A 124 -10.89 4.29 2.62
CA VAL A 124 -9.84 3.27 2.44
C VAL A 124 -10.45 2.00 1.84
N SER A 125 -9.89 1.54 0.73
CA SER A 125 -10.32 0.32 0.04
C SER A 125 -9.56 -0.93 0.49
N GLU A 126 -9.98 -2.11 0.03
CA GLU A 126 -9.17 -3.34 0.09
C GLU A 126 -7.78 -3.15 -0.54
N VAL A 127 -7.72 -2.59 -1.75
CA VAL A 127 -6.46 -2.43 -2.50
C VAL A 127 -5.44 -1.62 -1.71
N GLU A 128 -5.89 -0.59 -1.01
CA GLU A 128 -5.03 0.26 -0.19
C GLU A 128 -4.60 -0.40 1.12
N ILE A 129 -5.46 -1.25 1.70
CA ILE A 129 -5.07 -2.11 2.82
C ILE A 129 -3.96 -3.07 2.36
N GLU A 130 -4.11 -3.75 1.22
CA GLU A 130 -3.08 -4.66 0.70
C GLU A 130 -1.76 -3.94 0.43
N GLN A 131 -1.81 -2.75 -0.18
CA GLN A 131 -0.63 -1.91 -0.39
C GLN A 131 0.03 -1.51 0.94
N ALA A 132 -0.77 -1.17 1.95
CA ALA A 132 -0.29 -0.81 3.28
C ALA A 132 0.23 -2.02 4.10
N LEU A 133 -0.12 -3.25 3.72
CA LEU A 133 0.41 -4.47 4.32
C LEU A 133 1.67 -4.98 3.61
N GLY A 134 1.91 -4.55 2.37
CA GLY A 134 3.06 -4.94 1.56
C GLY A 134 4.43 -4.49 2.11
N TRP A 135 5.50 -4.80 1.37
CA TRP A 135 6.90 -4.69 1.82
C TRP A 135 7.37 -3.33 2.35
N SER A 136 6.70 -2.23 2.03
CA SER A 136 7.02 -0.87 2.49
C SER A 136 5.88 -0.19 3.26
N GLY A 137 4.81 -0.94 3.55
CA GLY A 137 3.51 -0.42 3.93
C GLY A 137 3.50 0.23 5.32
N ASP A 138 3.22 1.53 5.35
CA ASP A 138 2.90 2.28 6.56
C ASP A 138 1.48 2.82 6.40
N PHE A 139 0.54 2.09 7.00
CA PHE A 139 -0.89 2.44 6.97
C PHE A 139 -1.17 3.85 7.49
N ILE A 140 -0.42 4.32 8.49
CA ILE A 140 -0.60 5.66 9.03
C ILE A 140 -0.07 6.72 8.07
N SER A 141 1.06 6.47 7.41
CA SER A 141 1.55 7.35 6.34
C SER A 141 0.55 7.47 5.20
N LEU A 142 -0.14 6.39 4.82
CA LEU A 142 -1.24 6.43 3.86
C LEU A 142 -2.36 7.39 4.33
N LEU A 143 -2.84 7.23 5.56
CA LEU A 143 -3.91 8.07 6.11
C LEU A 143 -3.50 9.56 6.17
N ARG A 144 -2.26 9.84 6.58
CA ARG A 144 -1.73 11.21 6.64
C ARG A 144 -1.63 11.84 5.24
N ARG A 145 -1.18 11.07 4.24
CA ARG A 145 -1.14 11.51 2.83
C ARG A 145 -2.54 11.88 2.33
N LYS A 146 -3.53 11.02 2.59
CA LYS A 146 -4.93 11.28 2.22
C LYS A 146 -5.50 12.51 2.90
N ARG A 147 -5.28 12.64 4.21
CA ARG A 147 -5.72 13.82 4.99
C ARG A 147 -5.12 15.11 4.44
N SER A 148 -3.81 15.11 4.18
CA SER A 148 -3.12 16.27 3.60
C SER A 148 -3.69 16.67 2.25
N ALA A 149 -3.89 15.71 1.35
CA ALA A 149 -4.48 15.95 0.04
C ALA A 149 -5.91 16.49 0.10
N LEU A 150 -6.73 15.95 1.01
CA LEU A 150 -8.11 16.39 1.19
C LEU A 150 -8.18 17.82 1.75
N LEU A 151 -7.42 18.12 2.80
CA LEU A 151 -7.46 19.43 3.45
C LEU A 151 -6.79 20.53 2.62
N THR A 152 -5.69 20.21 1.92
CA THR A 152 -4.90 21.21 1.19
C THR A 152 -5.41 21.42 -0.24
N HIS A 153 -5.77 20.33 -0.91
CA HIS A 153 -6.07 20.35 -2.35
C HIS A 153 -7.51 19.98 -2.68
N ARG A 154 -8.35 19.65 -1.68
CA ARG A 154 -9.70 19.11 -1.88
C ARG A 154 -9.71 17.93 -2.86
N ARG A 155 -8.69 17.08 -2.75
CA ARG A 155 -8.54 15.86 -3.55
C ARG A 155 -8.74 14.64 -2.66
N VAL A 156 -9.63 13.76 -3.08
CA VAL A 156 -9.83 12.44 -2.47
C VAL A 156 -8.93 11.47 -3.23
N LEU A 157 -7.97 10.87 -2.54
CA LEU A 157 -7.09 9.85 -3.12
C LEU A 157 -7.71 8.48 -2.86
N ILE A 158 -7.83 7.64 -3.90
CA ILE A 158 -8.33 6.27 -3.84
C ILE A 158 -7.48 5.42 -4.78
N ASP A 159 -6.94 4.32 -4.27
CA ASP A 159 -6.20 3.29 -5.01
C ASP A 159 -4.99 3.83 -5.81
N GLU A 160 -4.46 4.99 -5.41
CA GLU A 160 -3.30 5.60 -6.05
C GLU A 160 -2.03 4.88 -5.64
N VAL A 161 -1.37 4.28 -6.64
CA VAL A 161 -0.04 3.69 -6.50
C VAL A 161 0.89 4.76 -5.89
N PRO A 162 1.51 4.49 -4.73
CA PRO A 162 2.49 5.41 -4.17
C PRO A 162 3.64 5.60 -5.16
N GLU A 163 3.94 6.85 -5.52
CA GLU A 163 5.18 7.15 -6.23
C GLU A 163 6.37 6.61 -5.40
N PRO A 164 7.35 5.94 -6.03
CA PRO A 164 8.49 5.39 -5.32
C PRO A 164 9.19 6.50 -4.52
N ARG A 165 9.51 6.24 -3.25
CA ARG A 165 10.21 7.21 -2.40
C ARG A 165 11.54 7.52 -3.06
N SER A 166 11.79 8.79 -3.38
CA SER A 166 13.00 9.28 -4.07
C SER A 166 14.34 8.93 -3.40
N ASN A 167 14.32 8.35 -2.19
CA ASN A 167 15.50 7.99 -1.43
C ASN A 167 15.89 6.50 -1.55
N GLU A 168 15.17 5.70 -2.35
CA GLU A 168 15.51 4.29 -2.64
C GLU A 168 16.12 4.11 -4.04
N VAL A 169 16.64 5.18 -4.66
CA VAL A 169 17.53 5.02 -5.80
C VAL A 169 18.88 4.56 -5.23
N PRO A 170 19.39 3.35 -5.56
CA PRO A 170 20.72 2.96 -5.14
C PRO A 170 21.72 4.03 -5.60
N GLU A 171 22.53 4.54 -4.66
CA GLU A 171 23.61 5.47 -4.94
C GLU A 171 24.47 4.89 -6.08
N GLY A 172 24.32 5.44 -7.28
CA GLY A 172 24.91 4.88 -8.50
C GLY A 172 24.17 5.24 -9.79
N PHE A 173 22.89 5.63 -9.74
CA PHE A 173 22.17 6.14 -10.91
C PHE A 173 22.24 7.67 -11.00
N ILE A 174 23.28 8.19 -11.66
CA ILE A 174 23.35 9.60 -12.03
C ILE A 174 22.42 9.83 -13.22
N CYS A 175 21.26 10.45 -12.99
CA CYS A 175 20.42 10.96 -14.06
C CYS A 175 20.94 12.34 -14.50
N GLY A 176 21.49 12.43 -15.72
CA GLY A 176 21.85 13.70 -16.34
C GLY A 176 20.61 14.54 -16.69
N PRO A 177 20.75 15.87 -16.88
CA PRO A 177 19.60 16.76 -17.03
C PRO A 177 19.17 16.87 -18.49
N SER A 178 18.09 16.19 -18.89
CA SER A 178 17.21 16.66 -19.98
C SER A 178 16.02 15.72 -20.23
N GLY A 179 14.80 16.26 -20.18
CA GLY A 179 13.68 15.76 -20.98
C GLY A 179 12.75 14.74 -20.31
N PRO A 180 11.51 14.59 -20.84
CA PRO A 180 10.36 14.06 -20.13
C PRO A 180 10.51 12.57 -19.82
N VAL A 181 9.92 12.16 -18.71
CA VAL A 181 9.93 10.78 -18.19
C VAL A 181 9.26 9.84 -19.21
N GLU A 182 10.07 9.33 -20.13
CA GLU A 182 9.72 8.21 -20.98
C GLU A 182 9.87 6.96 -20.13
N VAL A 183 8.74 6.30 -19.86
CA VAL A 183 8.67 5.04 -19.12
C VAL A 183 9.67 4.06 -19.74
N LEU A 184 10.76 3.80 -19.02
CA LEU A 184 11.82 2.89 -19.44
C LEU A 184 11.22 1.49 -19.64
N ARG A 185 10.92 1.12 -20.88
CA ARG A 185 10.84 -0.27 -21.31
C ARG A 185 12.26 -0.83 -21.22
N ALA A 186 12.61 -1.41 -20.08
CA ALA A 186 13.85 -2.14 -19.96
C ALA A 186 13.76 -3.42 -20.81
N HIS A 187 14.31 -3.37 -22.03
CA HIS A 187 14.59 -4.55 -22.83
C HIS A 187 15.85 -5.21 -22.26
N LEU A 188 15.65 -6.02 -21.23
CA LEU A 188 16.69 -6.81 -20.60
C LEU A 188 16.79 -8.15 -21.33
N VAL A 189 18.02 -8.53 -21.69
CA VAL A 189 18.34 -9.80 -22.32
C VAL A 189 19.10 -10.65 -21.31
N LEU A 190 18.64 -11.89 -21.09
CA LEU A 190 19.37 -12.89 -20.32
C LEU A 190 20.42 -13.55 -21.22
N VAL A 191 21.68 -13.49 -20.81
CA VAL A 191 22.80 -14.21 -21.44
C VAL A 191 23.49 -15.04 -20.37
N GLY A 192 23.22 -16.35 -20.35
CA GLY A 192 23.61 -17.22 -19.24
C GLY A 192 22.94 -16.79 -17.93
N ASP A 193 23.71 -16.66 -16.85
CA ASP A 193 23.22 -16.23 -15.52
C ASP A 193 23.25 -14.70 -15.32
N ARG A 194 23.41 -13.92 -16.40
CA ARG A 194 23.54 -12.45 -16.34
C ARG A 194 22.43 -11.76 -17.12
N VAL A 195 21.95 -10.65 -16.56
CA VAL A 195 20.99 -9.75 -17.20
C VAL A 195 21.75 -8.57 -17.78
N LEU A 196 21.65 -8.36 -19.09
CA LEU A 196 22.33 -7.28 -19.82
C LEU A 196 21.34 -6.39 -20.59
N PRO A 197 21.63 -5.09 -20.77
CA PRO A 197 20.83 -4.22 -21.61
C PRO A 197 20.96 -4.60 -23.09
N LYS A 198 19.85 -4.60 -23.83
CA LYS A 198 19.84 -4.85 -25.29
C LYS A 198 20.66 -3.76 -25.99
N GLY A 199 21.79 -4.13 -26.61
CA GLY A 199 22.72 -3.21 -27.28
C GLY A 199 24.18 -3.27 -26.80
N ASP A 200 24.51 -4.14 -25.85
CA ASP A 200 25.91 -4.35 -25.44
C ASP A 200 26.76 -4.91 -26.61
N PRO A 201 27.89 -4.26 -26.98
CA PRO A 201 28.75 -4.71 -28.07
C PRO A 201 29.39 -6.10 -27.85
N GLN A 202 29.26 -6.70 -26.67
CA GLN A 202 29.72 -8.07 -26.40
C GLN A 202 28.71 -9.18 -26.78
N LEU A 203 27.53 -8.85 -27.32
CA LEU A 203 26.52 -9.82 -27.76
C LEU A 203 26.94 -10.53 -29.06
N THR A 204 27.55 -11.71 -28.95
CA THR A 204 28.04 -12.51 -30.10
C THR A 204 27.28 -13.83 -30.33
N HIS A 205 26.14 -14.04 -29.67
CA HIS A 205 25.34 -15.27 -29.78
C HIS A 205 23.84 -15.00 -30.01
N PRO A 206 23.10 -15.93 -30.65
CA PRO A 206 21.69 -15.75 -30.97
C PRO A 206 20.85 -15.53 -29.71
N THR A 207 20.07 -14.46 -29.71
CA THR A 207 19.27 -13.98 -28.58
C THR A 207 17.88 -14.64 -28.56
N LEU A 208 17.43 -15.14 -27.40
CA LEU A 208 16.02 -15.44 -27.17
C LEU A 208 15.31 -14.16 -26.71
N ASP A 209 14.40 -13.64 -27.54
CA ASP A 209 13.63 -12.44 -27.22
C ASP A 209 12.46 -12.83 -26.30
N LEU A 210 12.65 -12.71 -24.98
CA LEU A 210 11.59 -12.91 -24.00
C LEU A 210 10.70 -11.66 -23.98
N THR A 211 9.65 -11.69 -24.79
CA THR A 211 8.59 -10.67 -24.71
C THR A 211 7.61 -11.07 -23.60
N LEU A 212 7.74 -10.46 -22.41
CA LEU A 212 6.70 -10.56 -21.37
C LEU A 212 5.46 -9.78 -21.84
N ARG A 213 4.48 -10.49 -22.40
CA ARG A 213 3.13 -9.96 -22.60
C ARG A 213 2.31 -10.30 -21.36
N SER A 214 1.95 -9.27 -20.59
CA SER A 214 0.87 -9.37 -19.61
C SER A 214 -0.45 -9.52 -20.37
N THR A 215 -0.94 -10.75 -20.52
CA THR A 215 -2.34 -11.00 -20.90
C THR A 215 -3.09 -11.45 -19.66
N HIS A 216 -4.02 -10.61 -19.23
CA HIS A 216 -5.02 -10.93 -18.23
C HIS A 216 -6.04 -11.89 -18.87
N GLU A 217 -5.81 -13.19 -18.79
CA GLU A 217 -6.84 -14.18 -19.12
C GLU A 217 -6.65 -15.48 -18.32
N SER A 218 -7.70 -15.83 -17.59
CA SER A 218 -7.82 -17.05 -16.79
C SER A 218 -7.87 -18.27 -17.70
N LYS A 219 -6.95 -19.23 -17.52
CA LYS A 219 -7.18 -20.69 -17.58
C LYS A 219 -5.92 -21.50 -17.24
N ARG A 220 -6.14 -22.60 -16.52
CA ARG A 220 -5.19 -23.65 -16.12
C ARG A 220 -4.34 -24.18 -17.29
N SER A 221 -3.05 -24.43 -17.03
CA SER A 221 -2.42 -25.74 -17.26
C SER A 221 -0.98 -25.78 -16.71
N GLU A 222 -0.63 -26.94 -16.16
CA GLU A 222 0.68 -27.38 -15.71
C GLU A 222 1.80 -27.15 -16.74
N ILE A 223 3.06 -27.05 -16.30
CA ILE A 223 4.21 -27.79 -16.88
C ILE A 223 5.46 -27.65 -15.98
N LEU A 224 5.99 -28.83 -15.65
CA LEU A 224 7.32 -29.28 -15.18
C LEU A 224 8.35 -28.28 -14.63
N GLY A 225 8.89 -28.66 -13.47
CA GLY A 225 10.08 -28.06 -12.87
C GLY A 225 11.40 -28.47 -13.50
N LEU A 226 12.43 -27.69 -13.16
CA LEU A 226 13.82 -28.13 -13.14
C LEU A 226 14.50 -27.52 -11.91
N VAL A 227 14.95 -28.39 -11.02
CA VAL A 227 15.79 -28.11 -9.84
C VAL A 227 17.24 -28.16 -10.27
N LEU A 228 18.01 -27.09 -10.07
CA LEU A 228 19.46 -27.07 -9.83
C LEU A 228 19.73 -25.74 -9.08
N GLY A 229 20.28 -25.67 -7.86
CA GLY A 229 21.43 -26.35 -7.31
C GLY A 229 22.60 -25.34 -7.16
N PHE A 230 22.43 -24.26 -6.38
CA PHE A 230 23.49 -23.26 -6.18
C PHE A 230 24.50 -23.74 -5.12
N SER A 231 25.72 -24.01 -5.58
CA SER A 231 26.91 -24.29 -4.75
C SER A 231 27.76 -23.03 -4.65
N TRP A 232 28.08 -22.60 -3.42
CA TRP A 232 28.93 -21.45 -3.15
C TRP A 232 30.42 -21.84 -3.27
N GLY A 233 31.03 -21.52 -4.41
CA GLY A 233 32.48 -21.64 -4.62
C GLY A 233 33.24 -20.41 -4.14
N LYS A 234 34.04 -20.56 -3.08
CA LYS A 234 35.03 -19.58 -2.61
C LYS A 234 36.02 -19.20 -3.72
N GLN A 235 36.19 -17.90 -3.99
CA GLN A 235 37.41 -17.39 -4.61
C GLN A 235 38.09 -16.35 -3.71
N LYS A 236 39.34 -16.67 -3.34
CA LYS A 236 40.33 -15.77 -2.73
C LYS A 236 41.10 -15.08 -3.85
N GLY A 237 41.34 -13.77 -3.76
CA GLY A 237 42.21 -13.06 -4.72
C GLY A 237 42.46 -11.58 -4.42
N ARG A 238 43.38 -11.33 -3.48
CA ARG A 238 44.29 -10.18 -3.27
C ARG A 238 44.04 -8.79 -3.92
N CYS A 239 43.95 -7.81 -3.00
CA CYS A 239 44.63 -6.50 -2.89
C CYS A 239 45.08 -5.71 -4.14
N ALA A 240 44.58 -4.46 -4.22
CA ALA A 240 45.41 -3.27 -4.37
C ALA A 240 44.81 -2.13 -3.53
N ARG A 241 45.61 -1.55 -2.62
CA ARG A 241 45.31 -0.31 -1.89
C ARG A 241 45.96 0.86 -2.63
N ALA A 242 45.21 1.93 -2.82
CA ALA A 242 45.74 3.28 -2.97
C ALA A 242 44.80 4.21 -2.19
N GLY A 243 45.28 4.76 -1.09
CA GLY A 243 44.61 5.84 -0.36
C GLY A 243 45.28 7.18 -0.70
N PRO A 244 44.61 8.32 -0.52
CA PRO A 244 45.27 9.61 -0.44
C PRO A 244 45.48 10.04 1.02
N ASP A 245 46.67 10.56 1.26
CA ASP A 245 47.11 11.25 2.47
C ASP A 245 46.26 12.51 2.73
N LEU A 246 45.80 12.67 3.98
CA LEU A 246 45.31 13.93 4.53
C LEU A 246 46.13 14.23 5.79
N LEU A 247 47.13 15.10 5.59
CA LEU A 247 47.90 15.73 6.66
C LEU A 247 47.07 16.86 7.27
N PHE A 248 46.81 16.75 8.57
CA PHE A 248 46.44 17.86 9.44
C PHE A 248 47.69 18.67 9.76
N LEU A 249 47.66 19.98 9.46
CA LEU A 249 48.28 21.06 10.22
C LEU A 249 47.47 22.34 9.98
#